data_AF-A0A0F9NNE1-F1
#
_entry.id   AF-A0A0F9NNE1-F1
#
_cell.length_a   1.000
_cell.length_b   1.000
_cell.length_c   1.000
_cell.angle_alpha   90.00
_cell.angle_beta   90.00
_cell.angle_gamma   90.00
#
_symmetry.space_group_name_H-M   'P 1'
#
loop_
_entity.id
_entity.type
_entity.pdbx_description
1 polymer ?
#
loop_
_entity_poly.entity_id
_entity_poly.type
_entity_poly.pdbx_seq_one_letter_code
_entity_poly.pdbx_strand_id
1 'polypeptide(L)' 'MKTIQVFQQGDRWMVYYSDDKLLLPTPFSPRSHTIEEVKTVLNKKNPEYLVVSD' A
#
# COMPACT_ATOMS: atom_id res chain seq x y z
N MET A 1 15.21 7.49 -1.59
CA MET A 1 13.93 7.54 -2.35
C MET A 1 12.84 7.06 -1.41
N LYS A 2 11.72 7.79 -1.29
CA LYS A 2 10.62 7.41 -0.41
C LYS A 2 9.76 6.35 -1.10
N THR A 3 9.48 5.24 -0.44
CA THR A 3 8.68 4.15 -1.00
C THR A 3 7.53 3.76 -0.08
N ILE A 4 6.46 3.27 -0.71
CA ILE A 4 5.34 2.63 -0.05
C ILE A 4 5.32 1.18 -0.52
N GLN A 5 5.55 0.23 0.38
CA GLN A 5 5.47 -1.18 0.06
C GLN A 5 4.09 -1.72 0.42
N VAL A 6 3.48 -2.40 -0.56
CA VAL A 6 2.17 -3.03 -0.42
C VAL A 6 2.33 -4.53 -0.55
N PHE A 7 1.80 -5.29 0.40
CA PHE A 7 1.80 -6.75 0.33
C PHE A 7 0.52 -7.32 0.93
N GLN A 8 0.14 -8.51 0.51
CA GLN A 8 -1.03 -9.18 1.05
C GLN A 8 -0.66 -9.96 2.33
N GLN A 9 -1.40 -9.72 3.41
CA GLN A 9 -1.33 -10.54 4.61
C GLN A 9 -2.72 -11.07 4.94
N GLY A 10 -2.98 -12.31 4.51
CA GLY A 10 -4.31 -12.93 4.63
C GLY A 10 -5.37 -12.17 3.82
N ASP A 11 -6.41 -11.68 4.49
CA ASP A 11 -7.53 -10.93 3.90
C ASP A 11 -7.33 -9.41 3.98
N ARG A 12 -6.08 -8.94 4.06
CA ARG A 12 -5.79 -7.51 4.14
C ARG A 12 -4.60 -7.16 3.28
N TRP A 13 -4.67 -6.00 2.66
CA TRP A 13 -3.50 -5.33 2.12
C TRP A 13 -2.79 -4.58 3.25
N MET A 14 -1.51 -4.85 3.43
CA MET A 14 -0.65 -4.15 4.40
C MET A 14 0.16 -3.10 3.65
N VAL A 15 0.33 -1.93 4.28
CA VAL A 15 1.12 -0.84 3.72
C VAL A 15 2.23 -0.44 4.68
N TYR A 16 3.44 -0.31 4.15
CA TYR A 16 4.63 0.09 4.87
C TYR A 16 5.27 1.31 4.21
N TYR A 17 5.50 2.38 4.99
CA TYR A 17 6.19 3.58 4.56
C TYR A 17 7.69 3.49 4.91
N SER A 18 8.56 3.79 3.93
CA SER A 18 10.02 3.64 4.08
C SER A 18 10.65 4.49 5.18
N ASP A 19 10.05 5.62 5.49
CA ASP A 19 10.52 6.62 6.46
C ASP A 19 9.91 6.45 7.85
N ASP A 20 8.65 6.01 7.94
CA ASP A 20 7.93 5.99 9.21
C ASP A 20 7.76 4.62 9.87
N LYS A 21 8.27 3.52 9.26
CA LYS A 21 8.07 2.13 9.72
C LYS A 21 6.62 1.79 10.09
N LEU A 22 5.66 2.59 9.66
CA LEU A 22 4.29 2.54 10.12
C LEU A 22 3.58 1.49 9.29
N LEU A 23 3.37 0.31 9.88
CA LEU A 23 2.48 -0.71 9.34
C LEU A 23 1.05 -0.29 9.66
N LEU A 24 0.41 0.39 8.72
CA LEU A 24 -1.02 0.61 8.80
C LEU A 24 -1.73 -0.54 8.10
N PRO A 25 -2.61 -1.29 8.78
CA PRO A 25 -3.52 -2.16 8.06
C PRO A 25 -4.35 -1.28 7.13
N THR A 26 -4.25 -1.50 5.83
CA THR A 26 -5.08 -0.71 4.92
C THR A 26 -6.53 -1.15 5.08
N PRO A 27 -7.50 -0.27 4.80
CA PRO A 27 -8.90 -0.64 4.76
C PRO A 27 -9.24 -1.55 3.57
N PHE A 28 -8.27 -1.83 2.69
CA PHE A 28 -8.50 -2.61 1.49
C PHE A 28 -8.42 -4.11 1.81
N SER A 29 -9.54 -4.80 1.61
CA SER A 29 -9.56 -6.25 1.53
C SER A 29 -9.23 -6.69 0.09
N PRO A 30 -8.40 -7.74 -0.09
CA PRO A 30 -8.19 -8.39 -1.38
C PRO A 30 -9.48 -8.93 -2.03
N ARG A 31 -10.56 -9.10 -1.26
CA ARG A 31 -11.88 -9.50 -1.80
C ARG A 31 -12.62 -8.37 -2.51
N SER A 32 -12.27 -7.12 -2.19
CA SER A 32 -12.99 -5.93 -2.67
C SER A 32 -12.12 -4.99 -3.48
N HIS A 33 -10.80 -5.10 -3.39
CA HIS A 33 -9.86 -4.25 -4.10
C HIS A 33 -8.68 -5.06 -4.64
N THR A 34 -8.33 -4.85 -5.90
CA THR A 34 -7.11 -5.41 -6.50
C THR A 34 -5.88 -4.62 -6.05
N ILE A 35 -4.69 -5.20 -6.25
CA ILE A 35 -3.44 -4.53 -5.92
C ILE A 35 -3.22 -3.25 -6.76
N GLU A 36 -3.72 -3.22 -8.01
CA GLU A 36 -3.66 -2.05 -8.89
C GLU A 36 -4.53 -0.90 -8.38
N GLU A 37 -5.72 -1.20 -7.87
CA GLU A 37 -6.62 -0.21 -7.27
C GLU A 37 -6.00 0.39 -6.00
N VAL A 38 -5.42 -0.46 -5.15
CA VAL A 38 -4.68 -0.03 -3.96
C VAL A 38 -3.51 0.87 -4.33
N LYS A 39 -2.70 0.46 -5.32
CA LYS A 39 -1.58 1.27 -5.85
C LYS A 39 -2.05 2.62 -6.38
N THR A 40 -3.16 2.64 -7.11
CA THR A 40 -3.72 3.88 -7.68
C THR A 40 -4.14 4.86 -6.58
N VAL A 41 -4.81 4.37 -5.53
CA VAL A 41 -5.19 5.21 -4.39
C VAL A 41 -3.97 5.72 -3.64
N LEU A 42 -2.96 4.87 -3.40
CA LEU A 42 -1.75 5.25 -2.67
C LEU A 42 -0.90 6.26 -3.46
N ASN A 43 -0.74 6.05 -4.77
CA ASN A 43 -0.04 7.01 -5.65
C ASN A 43 -0.76 8.37 -5.67
N LYS A 44 -2.11 8.38 -5.73
CA LYS A 44 -2.88 9.63 -5.72
C LYS A 44 -2.76 10.40 -4.40
N LYS A 45 -2.70 9.68 -3.27
CA LYS A 45 -2.61 10.30 -1.94
C LYS A 45 -1.18 10.70 -1.56
N ASN A 46 -0.17 10.03 -2.11
CA ASN A 46 1.24 10.19 -1.74
C ASN A 46 2.11 10.32 -3.02
N PRO A 47 1.95 11.40 -3.80
CA PRO A 47 2.61 11.54 -5.10
C PRO A 47 4.14 11.59 -5.03
N GLU A 48 4.71 11.92 -3.87
CA GLU A 48 6.16 11.93 -3.61
C GLU A 48 6.75 10.55 -3.26
N TYR A 49 5.91 9.51 -3.15
CA TYR A 49 6.34 8.15 -2.86
C TYR A 49 6.23 7.26 -4.10
N LEU A 50 7.23 6.40 -4.28
CA LEU A 50 7.12 5.29 -5.23
C LEU A 50 6.38 4.13 -4.57
N VAL A 51 5.21 3.77 -5.08
CA VAL A 51 4.47 2.58 -4.60
C VAL A 51 5.01 1.32 -5.27
N VAL A 52 5.45 0.35 -4.46
CA VAL A 52 5.96 -0.96 -4.87
C VAL A 52 5.11 -2.07 -4.26
N SER A 53 5.00 -3.22 -4.92
CA SER A 53 4.33 -4.40 -4.36
C SER A 53 5.11 -5.67 -4.64
N ASP A 54 5.01 -6.63 -3.73
CA ASP A 54 5.45 -8.03 -3.92
C ASP A 54 4.30 -8.92 -4.38
#